data_AF-A0A7Y5QJ71-F1
#
_entry.id   AF-A0A7Y5QJ71-F1
#
_cell.length_a   1.000
_cell.length_b   1.000
_cell.length_c   1.000
_cell.angle_alpha   90.00
_cell.angle_beta   90.00
_cell.angle_gamma   90.00
#
_symmetry.space_group_name_H-M   'P 1'
#
loop_
_entity.id
_entity.type
_entity.pdbx_description
1 polymer ?
#
loop_
_entity_poly.entity_id
_entity_poly.type
_entity_poly.pdbx_seq_one_letter_code
_entity_poly.pdbx_strand_id
1 'polypeptide(L)'
;MAKRAARPKEERIHRSSGNVFTDLGFPPEEAAHLLIRSDLLIQIERLLKERGLTQAKAAKLLGVSQPRVSDLVRGRIELFSIDTLVDMLARLGVSVTLRTRRSRRVA
;
A
#
# COMPACT_ATOMS: atom_id res chain seq x y z
N MET A 1 -16.41 9.05 -49.08
CA MET A 1 -16.84 8.89 -47.67
C MET A 1 -15.60 8.97 -46.77
N ALA A 2 -15.40 10.05 -46.03
CA ALA A 2 -14.22 10.27 -45.19
C ALA A 2 -14.48 9.80 -43.75
N LYS A 3 -13.64 8.89 -43.23
CA LYS A 3 -13.64 8.48 -41.83
C LYS A 3 -13.23 9.66 -40.95
N ARG A 4 -14.11 10.08 -40.04
CA ARG A 4 -13.78 11.02 -38.95
C ARG A 4 -12.80 10.33 -37.98
N ALA A 5 -11.61 10.88 -37.82
CA ALA A 5 -10.71 10.50 -36.73
C ALA A 5 -11.34 10.91 -35.39
N ALA A 6 -11.38 9.97 -34.44
CA ALA A 6 -11.83 10.25 -33.08
C ALA A 6 -10.82 11.20 -32.39
N ARG A 7 -11.32 12.24 -31.72
CA ARG A 7 -10.48 13.14 -30.92
C ARG A 7 -9.92 12.37 -29.72
N PRO A 8 -8.64 12.53 -29.35
CA PRO A 8 -8.12 11.94 -28.12
C PRO A 8 -8.91 12.50 -26.93
N LYS A 9 -9.29 11.64 -25.98
CA LYS A 9 -9.90 12.08 -24.72
C LYS A 9 -8.90 13.03 -24.04
N GLU A 10 -9.34 14.22 -23.66
CA GLU A 10 -8.54 15.12 -22.83
C GLU A 10 -8.25 14.41 -21.50
N GLU A 11 -7.02 13.88 -21.36
CA GLU A 11 -6.54 13.34 -20.10
C GLU A 11 -6.33 14.50 -19.12
N ARG A 12 -7.32 14.74 -18.26
CA ARG A 12 -7.21 15.72 -17.18
C ARG A 12 -6.23 15.21 -16.14
N ILE A 13 -5.02 15.77 -16.12
CA ILE A 13 -4.01 15.50 -15.10
C ILE A 13 -4.37 16.30 -13.84
N HIS A 14 -4.65 15.60 -12.74
CA HIS A 14 -4.93 16.21 -11.44
C HIS A 14 -3.67 16.18 -10.58
N ARG A 15 -3.34 17.30 -9.92
CA ARG A 15 -2.22 17.33 -8.97
C ARG A 15 -2.61 16.54 -7.72
N SER A 16 -1.79 15.57 -7.32
CA SER A 16 -2.05 14.76 -6.13
C SER A 16 -1.99 15.59 -4.85
N SER A 17 -2.89 15.29 -3.91
CA SER A 17 -2.85 15.81 -2.54
C SER A 17 -1.69 15.26 -1.70
N GLY A 18 -0.97 14.26 -2.22
CA GLY A 18 -0.01 13.45 -1.47
C GLY A 18 -0.63 12.20 -0.83
N ASN A 19 -1.95 12.04 -0.90
CA ASN A 19 -2.65 10.80 -0.57
C ASN A 19 -3.57 10.40 -1.73
N VAL A 20 -3.21 9.34 -2.45
CA VAL A 20 -3.99 8.84 -3.60
C VAL A 20 -5.42 8.45 -3.22
N PHE A 21 -5.65 7.96 -2.00
CA PHE A 21 -6.98 7.58 -1.55
C PHE A 21 -7.87 8.80 -1.32
N THR A 22 -7.30 9.91 -0.83
CA THR A 22 -8.02 11.20 -0.79
C THR A 22 -8.34 11.68 -2.20
N ASP A 23 -7.39 11.57 -3.13
CA ASP A 23 -7.60 11.96 -4.53
C ASP A 23 -8.71 11.12 -5.22
N LEU A 24 -8.91 9.88 -4.76
CA LEU A 24 -9.97 8.97 -5.21
C LEU A 24 -11.31 9.14 -4.47
N GLY A 25 -11.40 10.06 -3.50
CA GLY A 25 -12.65 10.39 -2.81
C GLY A 25 -12.96 9.55 -1.58
N PHE A 26 -11.98 8.82 -1.03
CA PHE A 26 -12.17 8.13 0.25
C PHE A 26 -12.29 9.12 1.41
N PRO A 27 -13.06 8.79 2.48
CA PRO A 27 -13.10 9.59 3.70
C PRO A 27 -11.70 9.85 4.28
N PRO A 28 -11.44 11.01 4.91
CA PRO A 28 -10.11 11.35 5.41
C PRO A 28 -9.47 10.29 6.31
N GLU A 29 -10.25 9.70 7.22
CA GLU A 29 -9.78 8.67 8.17
C GLU A 29 -9.45 7.37 7.44
N GLU A 30 -10.30 6.96 6.51
CA GLU A 30 -10.09 5.75 5.70
C GLU A 30 -8.89 5.91 4.77
N ALA A 31 -8.77 7.06 4.11
CA ALA A 31 -7.65 7.39 3.24
C ALA A 31 -6.31 7.38 4.01
N ALA A 32 -6.30 7.86 5.25
CA ALA A 32 -5.10 7.80 6.11
C ALA A 32 -4.74 6.35 6.47
N HIS A 33 -5.73 5.52 6.82
CA HIS A 33 -5.49 4.10 7.09
C HIS A 33 -4.98 3.34 5.86
N LEU A 34 -5.59 3.57 4.69
CA LEU A 34 -5.19 2.91 3.46
C LEU A 34 -3.78 3.31 3.06
N LEU A 35 -3.43 4.59 3.16
CA LEU A 35 -2.07 5.07 2.85
C LEU A 35 -1.01 4.39 3.71
N ILE A 36 -1.20 4.37 5.04
CA ILE A 36 -0.23 3.75 5.95
C ILE A 36 -0.12 2.24 5.70
N ARG A 37 -1.25 1.54 5.53
CA ARG A 37 -1.22 0.09 5.23
C ARG A 37 -0.51 -0.19 3.91
N SER A 38 -0.80 0.57 2.86
CA SER A 38 -0.16 0.43 1.56
C SER A 38 1.35 0.63 1.65
N ASP A 39 1.81 1.68 2.34
CA ASP A 39 3.24 1.94 2.51
C ASP A 39 3.94 0.79 3.24
N LEU A 40 3.37 0.31 4.36
CA LEU A 40 3.96 -0.80 5.11
C LEU A 40 3.96 -2.11 4.29
N LEU A 41 2.86 -2.43 3.61
CA LEU A 41 2.74 -3.62 2.78
C LEU A 41 3.77 -3.62 1.64
N ILE A 42 3.92 -2.48 0.94
CA ILE A 42 4.92 -2.31 -0.12
C ILE A 42 6.33 -2.55 0.41
N GLN A 43 6.65 -2.06 1.61
CA GLN A 43 7.97 -2.29 2.20
C GLN A 43 8.22 -3.76 2.51
N ILE A 44 7.24 -4.48 3.05
CA ILE A 44 7.36 -5.92 3.29
C ILE A 44 7.57 -6.65 1.95
N GLU A 45 6.75 -6.36 0.94
CA GLU A 45 6.84 -6.99 -0.37
C GLU A 45 8.22 -6.77 -1.02
N ARG A 46 8.76 -5.55 -0.94
CA ARG A 46 10.12 -5.23 -1.41
C ARG A 46 11.18 -6.06 -0.71
N LEU A 47 11.14 -6.13 0.62
CA LEU A 47 12.12 -6.89 1.40
C LEU A 47 12.07 -8.40 1.11
N LEU A 48 10.87 -8.95 0.91
CA LEU A 48 10.72 -10.35 0.52
C LEU A 48 11.32 -10.62 -0.87
N LYS A 49 11.12 -9.69 -1.82
CA LYS A 49 11.69 -9.75 -3.17
C LYS A 49 13.21 -9.61 -3.17
N GLU A 50 13.75 -8.62 -2.45
CA GLU A 50 15.20 -8.38 -2.31
C GLU A 50 15.94 -9.59 -1.72
N ARG A 51 15.30 -10.29 -0.78
CA ARG A 51 15.84 -11.53 -0.17
C ARG A 51 15.64 -12.78 -1.03
N GLY A 52 14.95 -12.69 -2.17
CA GLY A 52 14.67 -13.84 -3.05
C GLY A 52 13.87 -14.96 -2.38
N LEU A 53 13.01 -14.62 -1.40
CA LEU A 53 12.29 -15.63 -0.63
C LEU A 53 11.09 -16.18 -1.42
N THR A 54 10.97 -17.51 -1.44
CA THR A 54 9.71 -18.14 -1.86
C THR A 54 8.63 -17.84 -0.83
N GLN A 55 7.34 -17.90 -1.23
CA GLN A 55 6.23 -17.67 -0.30
C GLN A 55 6.28 -18.60 0.93
N ALA A 56 6.72 -19.86 0.75
CA ALA A 56 6.87 -20.80 1.85
C ALA A 56 8.01 -20.42 2.83
N LYS A 57 9.15 -19.92 2.32
CA LYS A 57 10.24 -19.43 3.18
C LYS A 57 9.84 -18.15 3.90
N ALA A 58 9.18 -17.22 3.20
CA ALA A 58 8.64 -16.00 3.77
C ALA A 58 7.61 -16.31 4.88
N ALA A 59 6.75 -17.30 4.68
CA ALA A 59 5.76 -17.73 5.68
C ALA A 59 6.43 -18.19 6.98
N LYS A 60 7.48 -19.01 6.88
CA LYS A 60 8.27 -19.45 8.03
C LYS A 60 8.95 -18.27 8.74
N LEU A 61 9.60 -17.38 7.98
CA LEU A 61 10.29 -16.21 8.52
C LEU A 61 9.33 -15.25 9.25
N LEU A 62 8.18 -14.98 8.63
CA LEU A 62 7.15 -14.12 9.19
C LEU A 62 6.29 -14.83 10.25
N GLY A 63 6.42 -16.15 10.42
CA GLY A 63 5.60 -16.97 11.30
C GLY A 63 4.10 -16.88 11.02
N VAL A 64 3.73 -16.88 9.74
CA VAL A 64 2.35 -16.87 9.25
C VAL A 64 2.13 -18.03 8.27
N SER A 65 0.89 -18.24 7.82
CA SER A 65 0.59 -19.24 6.81
C SER A 65 1.07 -18.82 5.41
N GLN A 66 1.33 -19.78 4.53
CA GLN A 66 1.67 -19.49 3.13
C GLN A 66 0.54 -18.75 2.38
N PRO A 67 -0.76 -19.09 2.55
CA PRO A 67 -1.85 -18.29 1.99
C PRO A 67 -1.80 -16.83 2.43
N ARG A 68 -1.47 -16.55 3.71
CA ARG A 68 -1.33 -15.19 4.23
C ARG A 68 -0.23 -14.41 3.52
N VAL A 69 0.91 -15.04 3.22
CA VAL A 69 1.95 -14.43 2.39
C VAL A 69 1.48 -14.23 0.95
N SER A 70 0.68 -15.15 0.43
CA SER A 70 0.07 -15.02 -0.89
C SER A 70 -0.85 -13.80 -0.98
N ASP A 71 -1.68 -13.56 0.04
CA ASP A 71 -2.55 -12.38 0.13
C ASP A 71 -1.72 -11.08 0.20
N LEU A 72 -0.64 -11.10 0.98
CA LEU A 72 0.29 -9.97 1.12
C LEU A 72 0.92 -9.62 -0.24
N VAL A 73 1.48 -10.62 -0.95
CA VAL A 73 2.15 -10.43 -2.25
C VAL A 73 1.16 -10.04 -3.34
N ARG A 74 -0.12 -10.43 -3.23
CA ARG A 74 -1.19 -9.97 -4.13
C ARG A 74 -1.74 -8.58 -3.78
N GLY A 75 -1.22 -7.93 -2.73
CA GLY A 75 -1.66 -6.61 -2.33
C GLY A 75 -3.10 -6.58 -1.81
N ARG A 76 -3.57 -7.64 -1.15
CA ARG A 76 -4.89 -7.69 -0.50
C ARG A 76 -4.90 -6.87 0.80
N ILE A 77 -4.67 -5.56 0.67
CA ILE A 77 -4.47 -4.60 1.77
C ILE A 77 -5.60 -4.66 2.80
N GLU A 78 -6.84 -4.89 2.36
CA GLU A 78 -8.03 -4.96 3.22
C GLU A 78 -7.96 -6.08 4.26
N LEU A 79 -7.12 -7.10 4.04
CA LEU A 79 -6.97 -8.23 4.94
C LEU A 79 -5.93 -7.96 6.05
N PHE A 80 -5.21 -6.84 6.04
CA PHE A 80 -4.11 -6.57 6.96
C PHE A 80 -4.37 -5.33 7.80
N SER A 81 -4.29 -5.47 9.13
CA SER A 81 -4.22 -4.33 10.03
C SER A 81 -2.83 -3.70 10.02
N ILE A 82 -2.73 -2.44 10.45
CA ILE A 82 -1.44 -1.75 10.62
C ILE A 82 -0.56 -2.53 11.61
N ASP A 83 -1.11 -2.97 12.74
CA ASP A 83 -0.38 -3.74 13.75
C ASP A 83 0.23 -5.02 13.17
N THR A 84 -0.54 -5.76 12.36
CA THR A 84 -0.05 -6.97 11.68
C THR A 84 1.14 -6.66 10.77
N LEU A 85 1.06 -5.55 10.02
CA LEU A 85 2.13 -5.15 9.10
C LEU A 85 3.38 -4.69 9.87
N VAL A 86 3.20 -4.01 11.00
CA VAL A 86 4.30 -3.63 11.90
C VAL A 86 4.98 -4.87 12.48
N ASP A 87 4.23 -5.87 12.95
CA ASP A 87 4.79 -7.13 13.45
C ASP A 87 5.57 -7.88 12.38
N MET A 88 5.07 -7.90 11.14
CA MET A 88 5.76 -8.51 10.01
C MET A 88 7.08 -7.80 9.69
N LEU A 89 7.10 -6.46 9.69
CA LEU A 89 8.33 -5.68 9.50
C LEU A 89 9.33 -5.93 10.64
N ALA A 90 8.87 -6.01 11.88
CA ALA A 90 9.73 -6.34 13.02
C ALA A 90 10.39 -7.72 12.86
N ARG A 91 9.64 -8.74 12.41
CA ARG A 91 10.18 -10.08 12.09
C ARG A 91 11.17 -10.10 10.93
N LEU A 92 11.08 -9.12 10.03
CA LEU A 92 12.08 -8.90 8.99
C LEU A 92 13.30 -8.10 9.49
N GLY A 93 13.34 -7.68 10.75
CA GLY A 93 14.43 -6.89 11.32
C GLY A 93 14.35 -5.40 10.99
N VAL A 94 13.15 -4.91 10.66
CA VAL A 94 12.92 -3.50 10.33
C VAL A 94 12.30 -2.78 11.52
N SER A 95 12.89 -1.66 11.93
CA SER A 95 12.28 -0.76 12.91
C SER A 95 11.33 0.20 12.21
N VAL A 96 10.13 0.36 12.75
CA VAL A 96 9.10 1.27 12.22
C VAL A 96 9.07 2.53 13.08
N THR A 97 9.18 3.70 12.44
CA THR A 97 9.02 5.00 13.11
C THR A 97 7.89 5.78 12.45
N LEU A 98 6.93 6.26 13.25
CA LEU A 98 5.85 7.12 12.78
C LEU A 98 6.19 8.58 13.04
N ARG A 99 6.09 9.42 12.00
CA ARG A 99 6.20 10.88 12.12
C ARG A 99 4.89 11.53 11.73
N THR A 100 4.28 12.25 12.65
CA THR A 100 3.07 13.02 12.39
C THR A 100 3.42 14.42 11.89
N ARG A 101 2.52 15.00 11.10
CA ARG A 101 2.58 16.40 10.69
C ARG A 101 1.20 17.01 10.88
N ARG A 102 1.15 18.28 11.25
CA ARG A 102 -0.12 18.99 11.36
C ARG A 102 -0.66 19.25 9.95
N SER A 103 -1.83 18.68 9.64
CA SER A 103 -2.56 19.05 8.43
C SER A 103 -3.21 20.42 8.64
N ARG A 104 -3.19 21.28 7.63
CA ARG A 104 -3.65 22.67 7.74
C ARG A 104 -5.18 22.69 7.76
N ARG A 105 -5.74 23.18 8.87
CA ARG A 105 -7.17 23.38 9.21
C ARG A 105 -7.96 22.10 9.52
N VAL A 106 -8.06 21.79 10.81
CA VAL A 106 -9.30 21.25 11.37
C VAL A 106 -10.12 22.50 11.71
N ALA A 107 -11.26 22.71 11.04
CA ALA A 107 -12.22 23.74 11.39
C ALA A 107 -13.06 23.29 12.59
#